data_AF-A0A920BN54-F1
#
_entry.id   AF-A0A920BN54-F1
#
_cell.length_a   1.000
_cell.length_b   1.000
_cell.length_c   1.000
_cell.angle_alpha   90.00
_cell.angle_beta   90.00
_cell.angle_gamma   90.00
#
_symmetry.space_group_name_H-M   'P 1'
#
loop_
_entity.id
_entity.type
_entity.pdbx_description
1 polymer ?
#
loop_
_entity_poly.entity_id
_entity_poly.type
_entity_poly.pdbx_seq_one_letter_code
_entity_poly.pdbx_strand_id
1 'polypeptide(L)' 'MKAHEKIKDGERQSSVIKGIISERLDRSSAIDIDYVELVNGENLSITDQIDEETRVLVAVRIGAARLIDNMNALEGLNL' A
#
# COMPACT_ATOMS: atom_id res chain seq x y z
N MET A 1 -5.89 9.35 5.14
CA MET A 1 -5.59 7.97 5.58
C MET A 1 -4.19 7.98 6.19
N LYS A 2 -4.01 7.34 7.35
CA LYS A 2 -2.78 7.37 8.15
C LYS A 2 -1.49 7.10 7.34
N ALA A 3 -1.52 6.19 6.37
CA ALA A 3 -0.37 5.90 5.50
C ALA A 3 0.02 7.10 4.62
N HIS A 4 -0.96 7.69 3.91
CA HIS A 4 -0.75 8.85 3.05
C HIS A 4 -0.40 10.12 3.85
N GLU A 5 -0.95 10.28 5.06
CA GLU A 5 -0.54 11.35 5.99
C GLU A 5 0.94 11.23 6.36
N LYS A 6 1.41 10.02 6.71
CA LYS A 6 2.83 9.80 7.02
C LYS A 6 3.73 10.13 5.82
N ILE A 7 3.32 9.78 4.60
CA ILE A 7 4.03 10.15 3.38
C ILE A 7 4.08 11.68 3.20
N LYS A 8 2.95 12.38 3.44
CA LYS A 8 2.89 13.85 3.43
C LYS A 8 3.80 14.49 4.47
N ASP A 9 3.94 13.86 5.64
CA ASP A 9 4.83 14.29 6.72
C ASP A 9 6.32 13.97 6.47
N GLY A 10 6.66 13.40 5.31
CA GLY A 10 8.03 13.12 4.88
C GLY A 10 8.51 11.69 5.11
N GLU A 11 7.66 10.77 5.54
CA GLU A 11 8.01 9.34 5.58
C GLU A 11 8.27 8.82 4.15
N ARG A 12 9.38 8.11 3.97
CA ARG A 12 9.79 7.56 2.67
C ARG A 12 10.14 6.09 2.74
N GLN A 13 10.24 5.50 3.93
CA GLN A 13 10.55 4.09 4.05
C GLN A 13 9.32 3.23 3.72
N SER A 14 9.43 2.41 2.67
CA SER A 14 8.36 1.52 2.21
C SER A 14 7.87 0.57 3.30
N SER A 15 8.76 0.03 4.12
CA SER A 15 8.39 -0.88 5.21
C SER A 15 7.48 -0.24 6.26
N VAL A 16 7.65 1.06 6.53
CA VAL A 16 6.77 1.81 7.46
C VAL A 16 5.37 1.92 6.88
N ILE A 17 5.25 2.31 5.60
CA ILE A 17 3.97 2.46 4.93
C ILE A 17 3.26 1.12 4.75
N LYS A 18 3.99 0.08 4.33
CA LYS A 18 3.49 -1.31 4.27
C LYS A 18 2.91 -1.75 5.61
N GLY A 19 3.65 -1.53 6.71
CA GLY A 19 3.20 -1.88 8.05
C GLY A 19 1.88 -1.18 8.44
N ILE A 20 1.74 0.11 8.15
CA ILE A 20 0.51 0.86 8.45
C ILE A 20 -0.69 0.32 7.67
N ILE A 21 -0.50 -0.01 6.39
CA ILE A 21 -1.57 -0.55 5.54
C ILE A 21 -1.96 -1.95 6.00
N SER A 22 -0.98 -2.83 6.23
CA SER A 22 -1.21 -4.18 6.74
C SER A 22 -1.94 -4.17 8.08
N GLU A 23 -1.49 -3.36 9.05
CA GLU A 23 -2.16 -3.22 10.36
C GLU A 23 -3.61 -2.75 10.19
N ARG A 24 -3.89 -1.86 9.22
CA ARG A 24 -5.24 -1.36 9.00
C ARG A 24 -6.17 -2.41 8.41
N LEU A 25 -5.68 -3.24 7.49
CA LEU A 25 -6.43 -4.32 6.85
C LEU A 25 -6.70 -5.48 7.84
N ASP A 26 -5.70 -5.83 8.64
CA ASP A 26 -5.75 -6.91 9.64
C ASP A 26 -6.77 -6.68 10.77
N ARG A 27 -7.20 -5.43 10.98
CA ARG A 27 -8.29 -5.11 11.93
C ARG A 27 -9.65 -5.71 11.57
N SER A 28 -9.82 -6.23 10.36
CA SER A 28 -11.06 -6.88 9.91
C SER A 28 -10.83 -8.38 9.77
N SER A 29 -11.50 -9.20 10.59
CA SER A 29 -11.45 -10.67 10.49
C SER A 29 -12.04 -11.23 9.20
N ALA A 30 -12.73 -10.41 8.41
CA ALA A 30 -13.28 -10.78 7.11
C ALA A 30 -12.29 -10.62 5.95
N ILE A 31 -11.11 -10.05 6.21
CA ILE A 31 -10.09 -9.75 5.19
C ILE A 31 -8.91 -10.71 5.40
N ASP A 32 -8.54 -11.41 4.34
CA ASP A 32 -7.30 -12.18 4.25
C ASP A 32 -6.34 -11.48 3.27
N ILE A 33 -5.15 -11.10 3.75
CA ILE A 33 -4.20 -10.30 2.97
C ILE A 33 -3.35 -11.24 2.11
N ASP A 34 -3.41 -11.08 0.79
CA ASP A 34 -2.55 -11.80 -0.16
C ASP A 34 -1.19 -11.10 -0.24
N TYR A 35 -1.20 -9.79 -0.53
CA TYR A 35 -0.01 -8.96 -0.41
C TYR A 35 -0.34 -7.48 -0.18
N VAL A 36 0.64 -6.79 0.39
CA VAL A 36 0.79 -5.33 0.38
C VAL A 36 2.23 -5.06 -0.01
N GLU A 37 2.48 -4.45 -1.16
CA GLU A 37 3.84 -4.16 -1.62
C GLU A 37 3.96 -2.72 -2.13
N LEU A 38 5.16 -2.15 -1.96
CA LEU A 38 5.56 -0.91 -2.60
C LEU A 38 6.62 -1.25 -3.65
N VAL A 39 6.35 -0.84 -4.88
CA VAL A 39 7.15 -1.24 -6.03
C VAL A 39 7.42 -0.06 -6.95
N ASN A 40 8.47 -0.14 -7.74
CA ASN A 40 8.66 0.76 -8.87
C ASN A 40 7.52 0.55 -9.89
N GLY A 41 6.92 1.65 -10.34
CA GLY A 41 5.73 1.62 -11.20
C GLY A 41 5.96 1.11 -12.62
N GLU A 42 7.21 1.05 -13.11
CA GLU A 42 7.53 0.57 -14.45
C GLU A 42 7.86 -0.92 -14.48
N ASN A 43 8.66 -1.38 -13.51
CA ASN A 43 9.24 -2.73 -13.55
C ASN A 43 8.75 -3.67 -12.42
N LEU A 44 7.93 -3.16 -11.49
CA LEU A 44 7.35 -3.90 -10.36
C LEU A 44 8.39 -4.48 -9.37
N SER A 45 9.64 -4.03 -9.41
CA SER A 45 10.62 -4.37 -8.39
C SER A 45 10.25 -3.72 -7.06
N ILE A 46 10.42 -4.46 -5.96
CA ILE A 46 10.19 -3.95 -4.61
C ILE A 46 11.17 -2.81 -4.34
N THR A 47 10.67 -1.70 -3.79
CA THR A 47 11.49 -0.54 -3.45
C THR A 47 11.53 -0.34 -1.93
N ASP A 48 12.70 -0.02 -1.40
CA ASP A 48 12.86 0.32 0.02
C ASP A 48 12.45 1.77 0.31
N GLN A 49 12.61 2.66 -0.67
CA GLN A 49 12.27 4.08 -0.58
C GLN A 49 11.14 4.44 -1.54
N ILE A 50 10.31 5.38 -1.11
CA ILE A 50 9.18 5.90 -1.87
C ILE A 50 9.65 7.12 -2.68
N ASP A 51 9.32 7.12 -3.96
CA ASP A 51 9.53 8.21 -4.91
C ASP A 51 8.27 8.44 -5.77
N GLU A 52 8.37 9.32 -6.76
CA GLU A 52 7.31 9.64 -7.72
C GLU A 52 6.81 8.44 -8.56
N GLU A 53 7.65 7.43 -8.78
CA GLU A 53 7.29 6.23 -9.55
C GLU A 53 6.70 5.12 -8.68
N THR A 54 6.84 5.23 -7.36
CA THR A 54 6.45 4.18 -6.43
C THR A 54 4.93 3.97 -6.42
N ARG A 55 4.53 2.73 -6.64
CA ARG A 55 3.14 2.26 -6.56
C ARG A 55 2.95 1.43 -5.30
N VAL A 56 1.85 1.68 -4.61
CA VAL A 56 1.34 0.76 -3.58
C VAL A 56 0.41 -0.23 -4.26
N LEU A 57 0.71 -1.52 -4.13
CA LEU A 57 -0.14 -2.61 -4.62
C LEU A 57 -0.74 -3.35 -3.42
N VAL A 58 -2.05 -3.59 -3.47
CA VAL A 58 -2.78 -4.36 -2.45
C VAL A 58 -3.59 -5.45 -3.12
N ALA A 59 -3.54 -6.65 -2.56
CA ALA A 59 -4.45 -7.73 -2.89
C ALA A 59 -4.99 -8.36 -1.60
N VAL A 60 -6.31 -8.55 -1.55
CA VAL A 60 -7.00 -9.17 -0.41
C VAL A 60 -8.07 -10.14 -0.89
N ARG A 61 -8.48 -11.05 0.00
CA ARG A 61 -9.65 -11.90 -0.16
C ARG A 61 -10.73 -11.51 0.84
N ILE A 62 -11.97 -11.44 0.36
CA ILE A 62 -13.17 -11.25 1.18
C ILE A 62 -14.14 -12.37 0.79
N GLY A 63 -14.24 -13.39 1.65
CA GLY A 63 -14.89 -14.65 1.30
C GLY A 63 -14.20 -15.29 0.08
N ALA A 64 -14.96 -15.56 -0.98
CA ALA A 64 -14.42 -16.13 -2.22
C ALA A 64 -13.84 -15.08 -3.19
N ALA A 65 -14.16 -13.79 -3.02
CA ALA A 65 -13.73 -12.74 -3.93
C ALA A 65 -12.29 -12.33 -3.63
N ARG A 66 -11.46 -12.22 -4.67
CA ARG A 66 -10.12 -11.62 -4.60
C ARG A 66 -10.17 -10.23 -5.21
N LEU A 67 -9.88 -9.22 -4.41
CA LEU A 67 -9.87 -7.82 -4.82
C LEU A 67 -8.42 -7.34 -4.92
N ILE A 68 -8.13 -6.55 -5.95
CA ILE A 68 -6.86 -5.85 -6.09
C ILE A 68 -7.12 -4.37 -6.19
N ASP A 69 -6.19 -3.58 -5.67
CA ASP A 69 -6.17 -2.14 -5.87
C ASP A 69 -4.72 -1.66 -5.91
N ASN A 70 -4.50 -0.52 -6.56
CA ASN A 70 -3.19 0.13 -6.60
C ASN A 70 -3.32 1.65 -6.71
N MET A 71 -2.30 2.36 -6.24
CA MET A 71 -2.22 3.81 -6.37
C MET A 71 -0.78 4.30 -6.41
N ASN A 72 -0.57 5.52 -6.92
CA ASN A 72 0.69 6.23 -6.69
C ASN A 72 0.84 6.52 -5.18
N ALA A 73 2.00 6.19 -4.61
CA ALA A 73 2.25 6.36 -3.18
C ALA A 73 2.20 7.83 -2.73
N LEU A 74 2.65 8.77 -3.57
CA LEU A 74 2.69 10.20 -3.26
C LEU A 74 1.37 10.91 -3.54
N GLU A 75 0.64 10.55 -4.59
CA GLU A 75 -0.62 11.21 -4.94
C GLU A 75 -1.78 10.77 -4.03
N GLY A 76 -1.83 9.47 -3.68
CA GLY A 76 -2.94 8.90 -2.91
C GLY A 76 -4.29 9.00 -3.63
N LEU A 77 -5.39 9.03 -2.86
CA LEU A 77 -6.74 9.24 -3.38
C LEU A 77 -7.07 10.74 -3.38
N ASN A 78 -7.40 11.29 -4.55
CA ASN A 78 -8.04 12.60 -4.67
C ASN A 78 -9.52 12.46 -4.28
N LEU A 79 -9.83 12.61 -3.00
CA LEU A 79 -11.21 12.60 -2.46
C LEU A 79 -11.65 14.00 -2.07
#